data_AF-A0A8H7DCW0-F1
#
_entry.id   AF-A0A8H7DCW0-F1
#
_cell.length_a   1.000
_cell.length_b   1.000
_cell.length_c   1.000
_cell.angle_alpha   90.00
_cell.angle_beta   90.00
_cell.angle_gamma   90.00
#
_symmetry.space_group_name_H-M   'P 1'
#
loop_
_entity.id
_entity.type
_entity.pdbx_description
1 polymer ?
#
loop_
_entity_poly.entity_id
_entity_poly.type
_entity_poly.pdbx_seq_one_letter_code
_entity_poly.pdbx_strand_id
1 'polypeptide(L)'
;MKFSTVFIVLTAVATVSAARVDTNAYRMARGLPPKAPTQRSTPALAAAKRGTPSGVPPPQCKPALESCSGPTECCSEICLLGLCI
;
A
#
# COMPACT_ATOMS: atom_id res chain seq x y z
N MET A 1 24.30 -48.49 9.53
CA MET A 1 24.33 -47.06 9.91
C MET A 1 23.75 -46.10 8.85
N LYS A 2 23.03 -46.58 7.82
CA LYS A 2 22.45 -45.73 6.76
C LYS A 2 21.00 -45.29 7.03
N PHE A 3 20.33 -45.91 7.99
CA PHE A 3 18.94 -45.60 8.35
C PHE A 3 18.83 -44.53 9.45
N SER A 4 19.86 -44.36 10.29
CA SER A 4 19.86 -43.35 11.35
C SER A 4 19.88 -41.91 10.81
N THR A 5 20.46 -41.69 9.63
CA THR A 5 20.46 -40.38 8.97
C THR A 5 19.05 -39.96 8.55
N VAL A 6 18.22 -40.91 8.10
CA VAL A 6 16.83 -40.65 7.71
C VAL A 6 16.02 -40.17 8.92
N PHE A 7 16.21 -40.79 10.09
CA PHE A 7 15.52 -40.38 11.32
C PHE A 7 15.97 -38.99 11.82
N ILE A 8 17.25 -38.63 11.65
CA ILE A 8 17.74 -37.30 12.02
C ILE A 8 17.15 -36.22 11.10
N VAL A 9 17.07 -36.47 9.80
CA VAL A 9 16.48 -35.50 8.86
C VAL A 9 14.97 -35.32 9.13
N LEU A 10 14.25 -36.41 9.37
CA LEU A 10 12.80 -36.35 9.63
C LEU A 10 12.48 -35.58 10.92
N THR A 11 13.27 -35.78 11.98
CA THR A 11 13.09 -35.08 13.26
C THR A 11 13.43 -33.58 13.17
N ALA A 12 14.41 -33.20 12.34
CA ALA A 12 14.75 -31.80 12.10
C ALA A 12 13.65 -31.02 11.36
N VAL A 13 12.91 -31.66 10.45
CA VAL A 13 11.80 -30.98 9.73
C VAL A 13 10.60 -30.74 10.65
N ALA A 14 10.32 -31.66 11.57
CA ALA A 14 9.20 -31.55 12.51
C ALA A 14 9.34 -30.38 13.51
N THR A 15 10.57 -30.01 13.89
CA THR A 15 10.82 -28.91 14.82
C THR A 15 10.69 -27.53 14.18
N VAL A 16 10.97 -27.39 12.87
CA VAL A 16 10.82 -26.12 12.14
C VAL A 16 9.35 -25.74 11.95
N SER A 17 8.45 -26.74 11.78
CA SER A 17 7.00 -26.52 11.70
C SER A 17 6.34 -26.12 13.03
N ALA A 18 7.05 -26.23 14.15
CA ALA A 18 6.54 -25.91 15.48
C ALA A 18 6.80 -24.45 15.91
N ALA A 19 7.42 -23.63 15.06
CA ALA A 19 7.33 -22.18 15.20
C ALA A 19 5.89 -21.77 14.89
N ARG A 20 4.98 -21.94 15.86
CA ARG A 20 3.64 -21.36 15.83
C ARG A 20 3.83 -19.85 15.79
N VAL A 21 3.92 -19.31 14.58
CA VAL A 21 3.77 -17.89 14.35
C VAL A 21 2.32 -17.60 14.70
N ASP A 22 2.04 -17.32 15.99
CA ASP A 22 0.71 -16.85 16.35
C ASP A 22 0.46 -15.60 15.51
N THR A 23 -0.42 -15.74 14.53
CA THR A 23 -0.81 -14.66 13.67
C THR A 23 -1.68 -13.70 14.48
N ASN A 24 -1.72 -12.43 14.08
CA ASN A 24 -2.64 -11.48 14.70
C ASN A 24 -4.10 -11.97 14.61
N ALA A 25 -4.46 -12.68 13.53
CA ALA A 25 -5.77 -13.32 13.37
C ALA A 25 -6.10 -14.29 14.52
N TYR A 26 -5.14 -15.15 14.90
CA TYR A 26 -5.34 -16.11 15.98
C TYR A 26 -5.43 -15.45 17.37
N ARG A 27 -4.82 -14.27 17.57
CA ARG A 27 -4.96 -13.49 18.81
C ARG A 27 -6.31 -12.80 18.90
N MET A 28 -6.76 -12.20 17.79
CA MET A 28 -8.05 -11.52 17.70
C MET A 28 -9.21 -12.51 17.89
N ALA A 29 -9.09 -13.74 17.35
CA ALA A 29 -10.07 -14.81 17.58
C ALA A 29 -10.23 -15.18 19.07
N ARG A 30 -9.26 -14.82 19.93
CA ARG A 30 -9.29 -15.05 21.38
C ARG A 30 -9.50 -13.78 22.20
N GLY A 31 -9.86 -12.66 21.57
CA GLY A 31 -10.05 -11.38 22.24
C GLY A 31 -8.76 -10.75 22.80
N LEU A 32 -7.59 -11.27 22.42
CA LEU A 32 -6.31 -10.68 22.80
C LEU A 32 -5.94 -9.56 21.81
N PRO A 33 -5.29 -8.47 22.27
CA PRO A 33 -4.83 -7.41 21.39
C PRO A 33 -3.82 -7.93 20.35
N PRO A 34 -3.62 -7.28 19.19
CA PRO A 34 -2.62 -7.71 18.18
C PRO A 34 -1.18 -7.57 18.70
N LYS A 35 -0.22 -8.27 18.08
CA LYS A 35 1.21 -8.13 18.44
C LYS A 35 1.71 -6.78 17.93
N ALA A 36 2.57 -6.12 18.71
CA ALA A 36 3.23 -4.91 18.26
C ALA A 36 4.07 -5.19 17.00
N PRO A 37 4.14 -4.24 16.05
CA PRO A 37 4.95 -4.42 14.85
C PRO A 37 6.43 -4.53 15.23
N THR A 38 7.10 -5.57 14.73
CA THR A 38 8.56 -5.67 14.83
C THR A 38 9.17 -4.74 13.80
N GLN A 39 10.04 -3.82 14.24
CA GLN A 39 10.83 -3.03 13.30
C GLN A 39 11.71 -3.97 12.49
N ARG A 40 11.45 -4.05 11.18
CA ARG A 40 12.44 -4.57 10.25
C ARG A 40 13.44 -3.45 10.08
N SER A 41 14.65 -3.59 10.62
CA SER A 41 15.74 -2.66 10.32
C SER A 41 16.15 -2.85 8.85
N THR A 42 15.32 -2.34 7.94
CA THR A 42 15.75 -2.08 6.57
C THR A 42 16.65 -0.85 6.64
N PRO A 43 17.86 -0.84 6.04
CA PRO A 43 18.61 0.39 5.84
C PRO A 43 17.86 1.26 4.82
N ALA A 44 16.76 1.88 5.27
CA ALA A 44 15.90 2.75 4.47
C ALA A 44 16.39 4.22 4.51
N LEU A 45 17.65 4.44 4.90
CA LEU A 45 18.27 5.77 4.83
C LEU A 45 18.48 6.24 3.37
N ALA A 46 18.38 5.35 2.37
CA ALA A 46 18.59 5.69 0.97
C ALA A 46 17.31 5.84 0.12
N ALA A 47 16.14 5.40 0.58
CA ALA A 47 14.97 5.23 -0.31
C ALA A 47 13.67 5.89 0.16
N ALA A 48 13.70 6.74 1.20
CA ALA A 48 12.56 7.60 1.54
C ALA A 48 12.75 9.04 1.02
N LYS A 49 13.25 9.21 -0.21
CA LYS A 49 13.09 10.49 -0.92
C LYS A 49 11.63 10.64 -1.34
N ARG A 50 10.76 11.08 -0.41
CA ARG A 50 9.47 11.69 -0.77
C ARG A 50 9.76 13.06 -1.37
N GLY A 51 10.22 13.07 -2.62
CA GLY A 51 10.63 14.28 -3.33
C GLY A 51 9.49 15.02 -4.01
N THR A 52 8.28 14.45 -4.06
CA THR A 52 7.14 15.09 -4.74
C THR A 52 5.84 14.82 -3.98
N PRO A 53 5.05 15.86 -3.65
CA PRO A 53 3.64 15.65 -3.35
C PRO A 53 2.98 15.00 -4.56
N SER A 54 2.05 14.06 -4.35
CA SER A 54 1.19 13.57 -5.42
C SER A 54 0.53 14.78 -6.07
N GLY A 55 0.79 15.00 -7.36
CA GLY A 55 0.32 16.18 -8.09
C GLY A 55 -1.16 16.44 -7.84
N VAL A 56 -1.51 17.72 -7.68
CA VAL A 56 -2.91 18.16 -7.64
C VAL A 56 -3.60 17.57 -8.88
N PRO A 57 -4.71 16.83 -8.72
CA PRO A 57 -5.41 16.30 -9.89
C PRO A 57 -5.76 17.48 -10.81
N PRO A 58 -5.64 17.32 -12.15
CA PRO A 58 -6.02 18.38 -13.05
C PRO A 58 -7.47 18.80 -12.74
N PRO A 59 -7.78 20.11 -12.79
CA PRO A 59 -9.14 20.56 -12.57
C PRO A 59 -10.08 19.81 -13.53
N GLN A 60 -11.19 19.32 -13.01
CA GLN A 60 -12.21 18.58 -13.80
C GLN A 60 -12.98 19.51 -14.76
N CYS A 61 -12.64 20.80 -14.76
CA CYS A 61 -13.24 21.86 -15.54
C CYS A 61 -12.13 22.70 -16.19
N LYS A 62 -12.46 23.33 -17.31
CA LYS A 62 -11.54 24.18 -18.05
C LYS A 62 -11.41 25.56 -17.36
N PRO A 63 -10.19 26.08 -17.17
CA PRO A 63 -9.96 27.42 -16.63
C PRO A 63 -10.43 28.53 -17.60
N ALA A 64 -10.41 29.78 -17.15
CA ALA A 64 -10.73 30.93 -18.00
C ALA A 64 -9.78 31.00 -19.22
N LEU A 65 -10.30 31.51 -20.35
CA LEU A 65 -9.64 31.61 -21.66
C LEU A 65 -9.35 30.27 -22.37
N GLU A 66 -9.88 29.15 -21.86
CA GLU A 66 -9.86 27.88 -22.58
C GLU A 66 -11.05 27.72 -23.52
N SER A 67 -10.89 26.93 -24.58
CA SER A 67 -11.95 26.68 -25.55
C SER A 67 -13.04 25.76 -24.98
N CYS A 68 -14.31 26.12 -25.12
CA CYS A 68 -15.46 25.36 -24.62
C CYS A 68 -16.51 25.11 -25.69
N SER A 69 -17.19 23.96 -25.61
CA SER A 69 -18.38 23.65 -26.42
C SER A 69 -19.70 23.95 -25.69
N GLY A 70 -19.65 24.15 -24.38
CA GLY A 70 -20.83 24.41 -23.54
C GLY A 70 -20.46 24.93 -22.15
N PRO A 71 -21.44 25.49 -21.41
CA PRO A 71 -21.20 26.15 -20.12
C PRO A 71 -20.64 25.20 -19.05
N THR A 72 -21.08 23.94 -19.04
CA THR A 72 -20.68 22.93 -18.04
C THR A 72 -19.23 22.47 -18.16
N GLU A 73 -18.53 22.84 -19.22
CA GLU A 73 -17.09 22.55 -19.38
C GLU A 73 -16.20 23.55 -18.63
N CYS A 74 -16.72 24.75 -18.33
CA CYS A 74 -15.99 25.84 -17.72
C CYS A 74 -16.15 25.82 -16.20
N CYS A 75 -15.08 26.15 -15.46
CA CYS A 75 -15.16 26.22 -13.99
C CYS A 75 -16.10 27.35 -13.49
N SER A 76 -16.38 28.35 -14.34
CA SER A 76 -17.29 29.47 -14.08
C SER A 76 -18.71 29.26 -14.60
N GLU A 77 -19.00 28.09 -15.19
CA GLU A 77 -20.27 27.77 -15.88
C GLU A 77 -20.63 28.72 -17.05
N ILE A 78 -19.69 29.54 -17.52
CA ILE A 78 -19.91 30.54 -18.57
C ILE A 78 -19.02 30.21 -19.76
N CYS A 79 -19.66 29.86 -20.88
CA CYS A 79 -19.01 29.68 -22.18
C CYS A 79 -19.53 30.76 -23.14
N LEU A 80 -18.70 31.75 -23.45
CA LEU A 80 -19.07 32.88 -24.30
C LEU A 80 -18.17 32.91 -25.53
N LEU A 81 -18.79 32.88 -26.72
CA LEU A 81 -18.09 32.83 -28.01
C LEU A 81 -17.08 31.66 -28.12
N GLY A 82 -17.37 30.53 -27.47
CA GLY A 82 -16.51 29.36 -27.48
C GLY A 82 -15.31 29.43 -26.54
N LEU A 83 -15.28 30.40 -25.61
CA LEU A 83 -14.26 30.56 -24.58
C LEU A 83 -14.89 30.56 -23.18
N CYS A 84 -14.21 29.91 -22.23
CA CYS A 84 -14.53 30.02 -20.82
C CYS A 84 -14.18 31.41 -20.30
N ILE A 85 -15.12 32.07 -19.62
CA ILE A 85 -14.91 33.40 -19.02
C ILE A 85 -15.15 33.33 -17.52
#